data_AF-A0A519LMN3-F1
#
_entry.id   AF-A0A519LMN3-F1
#
_cell.length_a   1.000
_cell.length_b   1.000
_cell.length_c   1.000
_cell.angle_alpha   90.00
_cell.angle_beta   90.00
_cell.angle_gamma   90.00
#
_symmetry.space_group_name_H-M   'P 1'
#
loop_
_entity.id
_entity.type
_entity.pdbx_description
1 polymer ?
#
loop_
_entity_poly.entity_id
_entity_poly.type
_entity_poly.pdbx_seq_one_letter_code
_entity_poly.pdbx_strand_id
1 'polypeptide(L)'
;MDYPGNLFVVAAPSGAGKSSLVKALLELDSHVHLSISHTTRSPRGQEKHGRDYYFASQPEFDAMIEGNAFVEWAHVHGNRYGTS
;
A
#
# COMPACT_ATOMS: atom_id res chain seq x y z
N MET A 1 15.94 -6.77 -22.59
CA MET A 1 16.51 -5.73 -21.71
C MET A 1 15.54 -5.60 -20.56
N ASP A 2 15.96 -6.00 -19.36
CA ASP A 2 15.21 -5.69 -18.14
C ASP A 2 15.39 -4.20 -17.90
N TYR A 3 14.39 -3.41 -18.27
CA TYR A 3 14.36 -2.02 -17.87
C TYR A 3 13.92 -1.99 -16.40
N PRO A 4 14.79 -1.59 -15.46
CA PRO A 4 14.36 -1.44 -14.08
C PRO A 4 13.25 -0.38 -14.03
N GLY A 5 12.10 -0.74 -13.47
CA GLY A 5 11.04 0.22 -13.18
C GLY A 5 11.53 1.24 -12.15
N ASN A 6 11.00 2.46 -12.23
CA ASN A 6 11.31 3.49 -11.23
C ASN A 6 10.36 3.35 -10.03
N LEU A 7 10.92 3.24 -8.82
CA LEU A 7 10.15 3.32 -7.58
C LEU A 7 10.14 4.76 -7.08
N PHE A 8 8.95 5.32 -6.92
CA PHE A 8 8.76 6.65 -6.34
C PHE A 8 8.21 6.51 -4.92
N VAL A 9 8.92 7.08 -3.94
CA VAL A 9 8.48 7.11 -2.54
C VAL A 9 8.08 8.53 -2.18
N VAL A 10 6.79 8.72 -1.87
CA VAL A 10 6.26 10.00 -1.38
C VAL A 10 6.03 9.88 0.12
N ALA A 11 6.83 10.58 0.91
CA ALA A 11 6.73 10.61 2.37
C ALA A 11 6.31 12.01 2.84
N ALA A 12 5.26 12.09 3.65
CA ALA A 12 4.83 13.33 4.28
C ALA A 12 3.98 13.01 5.54
N PRO A 13 3.92 13.92 6.53
CA PRO A 13 3.02 13.78 7.67
C PRO A 13 1.54 13.68 7.26
N SER A 14 0.71 13.18 8.18
CA SER A 14 -0.74 13.19 7.99
C SER A 14 -1.25 14.63 7.76
N GLY A 15 -2.14 14.81 6.78
CA GLY A 15 -2.69 16.12 6.41
C GLY A 15 -1.83 16.96 5.46
N ALA A 16 -0.61 16.55 5.12
CA ALA A 16 0.30 17.33 4.27
C ALA A 16 0.02 17.23 2.75
N GLY A 17 -1.07 16.57 2.33
CA GLY A 17 -1.47 16.50 0.92
C GLY A 17 -0.89 15.34 0.09
N LYS A 18 -0.23 14.35 0.72
CA LYS A 18 0.36 13.17 0.05
C LYS A 18 -0.62 12.50 -0.92
N SER A 19 -1.83 12.20 -0.46
CA SER A 19 -2.83 11.50 -1.28
C SER A 19 -3.29 12.34 -2.48
N SER A 20 -3.37 13.67 -2.31
CA SER A 20 -3.73 14.58 -3.41
C SER A 20 -2.65 14.61 -4.49
N LEU A 21 -1.37 14.67 -4.10
CA LEU A 21 -0.25 14.63 -5.03
C LEU A 21 -0.19 13.31 -5.81
N VAL A 22 -0.31 12.18 -5.09
CA VAL A 22 -0.31 10.85 -5.72
C VAL A 22 -1.47 10.71 -6.70
N LYS A 23 -2.67 11.18 -6.34
CA LYS A 23 -3.82 11.17 -7.25
C LYS A 23 -3.57 11.98 -8.53
N ALA A 24 -3.05 13.20 -8.40
CA ALA A 24 -2.74 14.04 -9.56
C ALA A 24 -1.69 13.39 -10.48
N LEU A 25 -0.70 12.70 -9.91
CA LEU A 25 0.31 11.98 -10.70
C LEU A 25 -0.29 10.81 -11.50
N LEU A 26 -1.18 10.02 -10.87
CA LEU A 26 -1.85 8.89 -11.54
C LEU A 26 -2.82 9.35 -12.64
N GLU A 27 -3.39 10.55 -12.52
CA GLU A 27 -4.23 11.16 -13.56
C GLU A 27 -3.39 11.70 -14.74
N LEU A 28 -2.15 12.12 -14.47
CA LEU A 28 -1.27 12.73 -15.47
C LEU A 28 -0.50 11.69 -16.31
N ASP A 29 -0.10 10.56 -15.71
CA ASP A 29 0.72 9.55 -16.37
C ASP A 29 0.17 8.13 -16.14
N SER A 30 -0.33 7.51 -17.21
CA SER A 30 -0.90 6.16 -17.17
C SER A 30 0.14 5.05 -17.00
N HIS A 31 1.43 5.35 -17.09
CA HIS A 31 2.50 4.39 -16.77
C HIS A 31 2.84 4.35 -15.29
N VAL A 32 2.34 5.29 -14.48
CA VAL A 32 2.51 5.28 -13.03
C VAL A 32 1.41 4.43 -12.41
N HIS A 33 1.82 3.44 -11.62
CA HIS A 33 0.90 2.58 -10.88
C HIS A 33 1.05 2.81 -9.37
N LEU A 34 -0.07 2.84 -8.66
CA LEU A 34 -0.06 2.90 -7.21
C LEU A 34 0.23 1.53 -6.62
N SER A 35 1.21 1.45 -5.73
CA SER A 35 1.40 0.28 -4.88
C SER A 35 0.33 0.27 -3.79
N ILE A 36 -0.57 -0.72 -3.83
CA ILE A 36 -1.65 -0.89 -2.85
C ILE A 36 -1.13 -1.78 -1.72
N SER A 37 -1.04 -1.24 -0.50
CA SER A 37 -0.56 -1.98 0.67
C SER A 37 -1.58 -2.99 1.17
N HIS A 38 -1.09 -4.00 1.90
CA HIS A 38 -1.89 -4.92 2.68
C HIS A 38 -2.21 -4.33 4.06
N THR A 39 -3.34 -4.72 4.65
CA THR A 39 -3.65 -4.43 6.06
C THR A 39 -4.49 -5.50 6.72
N THR A 40 -4.28 -5.70 8.02
CA THR A 40 -5.14 -6.58 8.85
C THR A 40 -6.36 -5.89 9.43
N ARG A 41 -6.49 -4.58 9.20
CA ARG A 41 -7.67 -3.82 9.59
C ARG A 41 -8.87 -4.22 8.74
N SER A 42 -10.05 -4.38 9.33
CA SER A 42 -11.28 -4.54 8.54
C SER A 42 -11.56 -3.32 7.65
N PRO A 43 -12.08 -3.50 6.42
CA PRO A 43 -12.51 -2.41 5.56
C PRO A 43 -13.58 -1.54 6.25
N ARG A 44 -13.54 -0.23 5.99
CA ARG A 44 -14.49 0.76 6.49
C ARG A 44 -15.36 1.27 5.36
N GLY A 45 -16.66 1.41 5.62
CA GLY A 45 -17.59 2.07 4.71
C GLY A 45 -17.58 1.46 3.31
N GLN A 46 -17.06 2.23 2.34
CA GLN A 46 -17.02 1.86 0.91
C GLN A 46 -15.63 1.43 0.43
N GLU A 47 -14.68 1.19 1.34
CA GLU A 47 -13.36 0.65 0.99
C GLU A 47 -13.49 -0.69 0.28
N LYS A 48 -12.65 -0.92 -0.74
CA LYS A 48 -12.65 -2.16 -1.53
C LYS A 48 -11.29 -2.82 -1.51
N HIS A 49 -11.30 -4.14 -1.34
CA HIS A 49 -10.12 -4.97 -1.46
C HIS A 49 -9.48 -4.81 -2.84
N GLY A 50 -8.17 -4.58 -2.88
CA GLY A 50 -7.42 -4.33 -4.12
C GLY A 50 -7.63 -2.94 -4.73
N ARG A 51 -8.27 -2.01 -4.01
CA ARG A 51 -8.34 -0.58 -4.38
C ARG A 51 -7.75 0.30 -3.30
N ASP A 52 -8.26 0.16 -2.08
CA ASP A 52 -7.82 0.98 -0.94
C ASP A 52 -6.68 0.27 -0.19
N TYR A 53 -6.87 -1.03 0.08
CA TYR A 53 -5.88 -1.95 0.62
C TYR A 53 -6.17 -3.36 0.11
N TYR A 54 -5.19 -4.24 0.20
CA TYR A 54 -5.45 -5.68 0.29
C TYR A 54 -5.76 -6.01 1.76
N PHE A 55 -7.03 -6.19 2.06
CA PHE A 55 -7.49 -6.59 3.39
C PHE A 55 -7.19 -8.07 3.60
N ALA A 56 -6.26 -8.37 4.51
CA ALA A 56 -5.83 -9.72 4.86
C ALA A 56 -6.25 -10.03 6.30
N SER A 57 -6.50 -11.29 6.60
CA SER A 57 -6.61 -11.77 7.98
C SER A 57 -5.26 -11.75 8.69
N GLN A 58 -5.28 -11.86 10.02
CA GLN A 58 -4.03 -11.96 10.80
C GLN A 58 -3.17 -13.15 10.33
N PRO A 59 -3.70 -14.39 10.19
CA PRO A 59 -2.90 -15.53 9.76
C PRO A 59 -2.34 -15.39 8.33
N GLU A 60 -3.10 -14.78 7.41
CA GLU A 60 -2.60 -14.51 6.05
C GLU A 60 -1.42 -13.53 6.08
N PHE A 61 -1.50 -12.48 6.89
CA PHE A 61 -0.40 -11.53 7.03
C PHE A 61 0.85 -12.17 7.66
N ASP A 62 0.66 -13.07 8.65
CA ASP A 62 1.76 -13.86 9.25
C ASP A 62 2.45 -14.72 8.19
N ALA A 63 1.69 -15.45 7.38
CA ALA A 63 2.23 -16.26 6.30
C ALA A 63 2.99 -15.42 5.25
N MET A 64 2.54 -14.19 4.97
CA MET A 64 3.23 -13.27 4.07
C MET A 64 4.57 -12.76 4.65
N ILE A 65 4.63 -12.49 5.96
CA ILE A 65 5.90 -12.15 6.64
C ILE A 65 6.87 -13.33 6.54
N GLU A 66 6.43 -14.54 6.89
CA GLU A 66 7.25 -15.76 6.83
C GLU A 66 7.75 -16.06 5.40
N GLY A 67 6.92 -15.76 4.40
CA GLY A 67 7.26 -15.89 3.00
C GLY A 67 8.15 -14.78 2.42
N ASN A 68 8.60 -13.80 3.23
CA ASN A 68 9.31 -12.59 2.78
C ASN A 68 8.57 -11.85 1.64
N ALA A 69 7.23 -11.81 1.71
CA ALA A 69 6.38 -11.22 0.68
C ALA A 69 6.24 -9.69 0.78
N PHE A 70 6.87 -9.05 1.76
CA PHE A 70 6.81 -7.60 1.96
C PHE A 70 8.19 -6.95 1.84
N VAL A 71 8.25 -5.83 1.12
CA VAL A 71 9.38 -4.90 1.12
C VAL A 71 9.50 -4.21 2.47
N GLU A 72 8.38 -3.82 3.07
CA GLU A 72 8.30 -3.24 4.41
C GLU A 72 6.94 -3.51 5.06
N TRP A 73 6.90 -3.56 6.40
CA TRP A 73 5.66 -3.67 7.17
C TRP A 73 5.81 -3.12 8.58
N ALA A 74 4.68 -2.72 9.19
CA ALA A 74 4.65 -2.15 10.54
C ALA A 74 3.32 -2.40 11.28
N HIS A 75 3.37 -2.29 12.61
CA HIS A 75 2.19 -2.23 13.48
C HIS A 75 1.79 -0.78 13.71
N VAL A 76 0.56 -0.43 13.33
CA VAL A 76 0.02 0.93 13.43
C VAL A 76 -1.40 0.88 13.98
N HIS A 77 -1.63 1.54 15.11
CA HIS A 77 -2.95 1.60 15.78
C HIS A 77 -3.63 0.23 15.93
N GLY A 78 -2.88 -0.78 16.38
CA GLY A 78 -3.40 -2.13 16.64
C GLY A 78 -3.66 -2.99 15.39
N ASN A 79 -3.32 -2.49 14.19
CA ASN A 79 -3.41 -3.24 12.94
C ASN A 79 -2.03 -3.31 12.27
N ARG A 80 -1.85 -4.26 11.36
CA ARG A 80 -0.64 -4.39 10.55
C ARG A 80 -0.85 -3.81 9.17
N TYR A 81 0.22 -3.25 8.60
CA TYR A 81 0.26 -2.71 7.25
C TYR A 81 1.56 -3.16 6.59
N GLY A 82 1.52 -3.52 5.30
CA GLY A 82 2.70 -3.97 4.57
C GLY A 82 2.65 -3.65 3.09
N THR A 83 3.79 -3.34 2.50
CA THR A 83 3.96 -3.10 1.07
C THR A 83 4.63 -4.31 0.44
N SER A 84 3.91 -5.01 -0.45
CA SER A 84 4.33 -6.27 -1.11
C SER A 84 4.98 -6.05 -2.46
#